data_AF-A0A0H2MIM6-F1
#
_entry.id   AF-A0A0H2MIM6-F1
#
_cell.length_a   1.000
_cell.length_b   1.000
_cell.length_c   1.000
_cell.angle_alpha   90.00
_cell.angle_beta   90.00
_cell.angle_gamma   90.00
#
_symmetry.space_group_name_H-M   'P 1'
#
loop_
_entity.id
_entity.type
_entity.pdbx_description
1 polymer ?
#
loop_
_entity_poly.entity_id
_entity_poly.type
_entity_poly.pdbx_seq_one_letter_code
_entity_poly.pdbx_strand_id
1 'polypeptide(L)'
;MSDFFENDDELVLQLGDLLPDDAGEVVLFARDEPLKIEADTPLIETGVVEDSHITASGTDVGGLTYSQFANGMTLYHDNDHILIIAPDV
;
A
#
# COMPACT_ATOMS: atom_id res chain seq x y z
N MET A 1 -15.72 -20.84 25.46
CA MET A 1 -15.62 -21.49 24.15
C MET A 1 -15.28 -20.37 23.20
N SER A 2 -14.13 -20.51 22.57
CA SER A 2 -13.38 -19.42 21.97
C SER A 2 -13.86 -19.18 20.54
N ASP A 3 -14.87 -18.34 20.36
CA ASP A 3 -15.25 -17.82 19.05
C ASP A 3 -14.38 -16.60 18.73
N PHE A 4 -13.10 -16.88 18.45
CA PHE A 4 -12.24 -15.94 17.73
C PHE A 4 -12.69 -16.03 16.27
N PHE A 5 -13.35 -15.00 15.77
CA PHE A 5 -13.58 -14.85 14.35
C PHE A 5 -12.22 -14.75 13.66
N GLU A 6 -11.69 -15.89 13.20
CA GLU A 6 -10.77 -15.93 12.06
C GLU A 6 -11.55 -15.30 10.89
N ASN A 7 -11.35 -14.01 10.66
CA ASN A 7 -11.73 -13.39 9.39
C ASN A 7 -10.66 -13.86 8.38
N ASP A 8 -10.97 -14.97 7.70
CA ASP A 8 -10.10 -15.69 6.76
C ASP A 8 -9.85 -14.94 5.43
N ASP A 9 -10.39 -13.71 5.28
CA ASP A 9 -10.39 -12.93 4.03
C ASP A 9 -9.54 -11.64 4.09
N GLU A 10 -8.69 -11.45 5.10
CA GLU A 10 -7.73 -10.33 5.10
C GLU A 10 -6.46 -10.74 4.36
N LEU A 11 -6.25 -10.19 3.15
CA LEU A 11 -4.99 -10.38 2.43
C LEU A 11 -3.89 -9.58 3.14
N VAL A 12 -2.90 -10.30 3.67
CA VAL A 12 -1.72 -9.71 4.33
C VAL A 12 -0.50 -9.86 3.42
N LEU A 13 0.18 -8.75 3.15
CA LEU A 13 1.44 -8.71 2.40
C LEU A 13 2.54 -8.05 3.24
N GLN A 14 3.77 -8.53 3.09
CA GLN A 14 4.94 -7.84 3.62
C GLN A 14 5.36 -6.72 2.67
N LEU A 15 5.71 -5.54 3.21
CA LEU A 15 6.23 -4.42 2.43
C LEU A 15 7.45 -4.85 1.60
N GLY A 16 8.32 -5.69 2.17
CA GLY A 16 9.52 -6.22 1.51
C GLY A 16 9.25 -7.23 0.38
N ASP A 17 8.04 -7.80 0.30
CA ASP A 17 7.65 -8.71 -0.79
C ASP A 17 7.09 -7.94 -2.00
N LEU A 18 6.84 -6.64 -1.86
CA LEU A 18 6.38 -5.80 -2.94
C LEU A 18 7.53 -5.51 -3.91
N LEU A 19 7.20 -5.51 -5.20
CA LEU A 19 8.15 -5.25 -6.27
C LEU A 19 7.97 -3.81 -6.76
N PRO A 20 8.79 -2.86 -6.27
CA PRO A 20 8.76 -1.50 -6.77
C PRO A 20 9.33 -1.43 -8.18
N ASP A 21 8.97 -0.37 -8.88
CA ASP A 21 9.61 -0.01 -10.14
C ASP A 21 10.97 0.66 -9.94
N ASP A 22 11.58 1.12 -11.04
CA ASP A 22 12.90 1.75 -11.03
C ASP A 22 12.98 3.04 -10.16
N ALA A 23 11.83 3.64 -9.81
CA ALA A 23 11.74 4.82 -8.96
C ALA A 23 11.40 4.49 -7.49
N GLY A 24 11.19 3.22 -7.13
CA GLY A 24 10.76 2.83 -5.79
C GLY A 24 9.23 2.83 -5.61
N GLU A 25 8.47 2.88 -6.70
CA GLU A 25 7.02 3.08 -6.68
C GLU A 25 6.28 1.76 -6.89
N VAL A 26 5.21 1.54 -6.12
CA VAL A 26 4.35 0.36 -6.19
C VAL A 26 2.90 0.82 -6.32
N VAL A 27 2.19 0.33 -7.32
CA VAL A 27 0.76 0.61 -7.51
C VAL A 27 -0.06 -0.64 -7.20
N LEU A 28 -0.98 -0.51 -6.25
CA LEU A 28 -1.85 -1.59 -5.79
C LEU A 28 -3.21 -1.50 -6.49
N PHE A 29 -3.55 -2.55 -7.24
CA PHE A 29 -4.86 -2.70 -7.89
C PHE A 29 -5.70 -3.76 -7.18
N ALA A 30 -6.00 -3.57 -5.90
CA ALA A 30 -6.90 -4.44 -5.15
C ALA A 30 -8.30 -3.84 -5.17
N ARG A 31 -9.33 -4.64 -5.50
CA ARG A 31 -10.63 -4.10 -5.90
C ARG A 31 -11.76 -4.28 -4.89
N ASP A 32 -11.67 -5.22 -3.97
CA ASP A 32 -12.85 -5.56 -3.16
C ASP A 32 -12.53 -5.97 -1.70
N GLU A 33 -11.28 -6.34 -1.39
CA GLU A 33 -10.88 -6.83 -0.07
C GLU A 33 -9.92 -5.85 0.63
N PRO A 34 -10.08 -5.62 1.95
CA PRO A 34 -9.08 -4.89 2.72
C PRO A 34 -7.70 -5.54 2.58
N LEU A 35 -6.69 -4.72 2.34
CA LEU A 35 -5.31 -5.16 2.24
C LEU A 35 -4.53 -4.68 3.45
N LYS A 36 -3.87 -5.61 4.14
CA LYS A 36 -2.94 -5.29 5.20
C LYS A 36 -1.51 -5.36 4.68
N ILE A 37 -0.76 -4.29 4.89
CA ILE A 37 0.68 -4.22 4.64
C ILE A 37 1.39 -4.25 5.99
N GLU A 38 2.18 -5.29 6.20
CA GLU A 38 3.13 -5.37 7.31
C GLU A 38 4.45 -4.71 6.87
N ALA A 39 4.84 -3.67 7.59
CA ALA A 39 5.96 -2.81 7.23
C ALA A 39 7.02 -2.85 8.33
N ASP A 40 8.22 -3.31 7.98
CA ASP A 40 9.43 -3.23 8.81
C ASP A 40 10.01 -1.81 8.90
N THR A 41 9.48 -0.90 8.08
CA THR A 41 9.96 0.47 7.91
C THR A 41 8.84 1.47 8.25
N PRO A 42 9.12 2.57 8.96
CA PRO A 42 8.09 3.54 9.33
C PRO A 42 7.54 4.31 8.14
N LEU A 43 6.24 4.60 8.21
CA LEU A 43 5.55 5.53 7.34
C LEU A 43 6.00 6.96 7.64
N ILE A 44 6.41 7.70 6.61
CA ILE A 44 6.90 9.08 6.73
C ILE A 44 5.88 10.10 6.25
N GLU A 45 5.07 9.74 5.24
CA GLU A 45 4.09 10.63 4.66
C GLU A 45 2.92 9.85 4.07
N THR A 46 1.73 10.44 4.14
CA THR A 46 0.53 9.96 3.45
C THR A 46 -0.23 11.14 2.87
N GLY A 47 -0.82 10.96 1.71
CA GLY A 47 -1.64 11.99 1.08
C GLY A 47 -2.36 11.49 -0.16
N VAL A 48 -2.85 12.44 -0.95
CA VAL A 48 -3.43 12.18 -2.27
C VAL A 48 -2.55 12.86 -3.31
N VAL A 49 -2.27 12.18 -4.42
CA VAL A 49 -1.49 12.75 -5.52
C VAL A 49 -2.32 13.85 -6.20
N GLU A 50 -1.98 15.12 -5.98
CA GLU A 50 -2.77 16.25 -6.50
C GLU A 50 -2.53 16.54 -8.00
N ASP A 51 -1.31 16.33 -8.48
CA ASP A 51 -0.92 16.58 -9.87
C ASP A 51 -0.88 15.28 -10.69
N SER A 52 -0.79 15.40 -12.02
CA SER A 52 -0.52 14.24 -12.86
C SER A 52 0.90 13.72 -12.59
N HIS A 53 0.99 12.44 -12.26
CA HIS A 53 2.25 11.72 -12.04
C HIS A 53 2.19 10.37 -12.72
N ILE A 54 3.16 10.07 -13.57
CA ILE A 54 3.29 8.79 -14.25
C ILE A 54 4.51 8.08 -13.67
N THR A 55 4.30 6.91 -13.09
CA THR A 55 5.38 6.11 -12.50
C THR A 55 6.39 5.65 -13.55
N ALA A 56 7.55 5.16 -13.12
CA ALA A 56 8.54 4.60 -14.05
C ALA A 56 8.00 3.37 -14.80
N SER A 57 7.05 2.64 -14.21
CA SER A 57 6.28 1.58 -14.87
C SER A 57 5.24 2.08 -15.89
N GLY A 58 5.02 3.38 -16.01
CA GLY A 58 4.10 3.99 -16.96
C GLY A 58 2.65 4.09 -16.48
N THR A 59 2.40 3.99 -15.17
CA THR A 59 1.04 4.08 -14.60
C THR A 59 0.78 5.50 -14.14
N ASP A 60 -0.34 6.11 -14.59
CA ASP A 60 -0.80 7.40 -14.07
C ASP A 60 -1.43 7.17 -12.68
N VAL A 61 -0.90 7.84 -11.66
CA VAL A 61 -1.35 7.74 -10.27
C VAL A 61 -1.94 9.07 -9.77
N GLY A 62 -2.20 10.02 -10.66
CA GLY A 62 -2.89 11.26 -10.32
C GLY A 62 -4.26 10.97 -9.68
N GLY A 63 -4.48 11.53 -8.49
CA GLY A 63 -5.69 11.34 -7.69
C GLY A 63 -5.72 10.08 -6.83
N LEU A 64 -4.68 9.24 -6.84
CA LEU A 64 -4.58 8.09 -5.91
C LEU A 64 -4.10 8.52 -4.52
N THR A 65 -4.43 7.72 -3.51
CA THR A 65 -3.81 7.86 -2.18
C THR A 65 -2.39 7.29 -2.24
N TYR A 66 -1.43 7.98 -1.63
CA TYR A 66 -0.06 7.50 -1.47
C TYR A 66 0.35 7.32 0.00
N SER A 67 1.24 6.37 0.22
CA SER A 67 1.92 6.10 1.49
C SER A 67 3.41 5.96 1.23
N GLN A 68 4.21 6.89 1.77
CA GLN A 68 5.67 6.91 1.61
C GLN A 68 6.36 6.37 2.85
N PHE A 69 7.34 5.50 2.65
CA PHE A 69 8.08 4.81 3.71
C PHE A 69 9.53 5.31 3.78
N ALA A 70 10.14 5.25 4.97
CA ALA A 70 11.50 5.73 5.19
C ALA A 70 12.60 5.01 4.39
N ASN A 71 12.30 3.84 3.82
CA ASN A 71 13.19 3.07 2.95
C ASN A 71 13.19 3.57 1.49
N GLY A 72 12.39 4.60 1.19
CA GLY A 72 12.26 5.19 -0.14
C GLY A 72 11.13 4.59 -0.99
N MET A 73 10.40 3.60 -0.48
CA MET A 73 9.25 3.03 -1.18
C MET A 73 8.03 3.95 -1.09
N THR A 74 7.28 4.05 -2.18
CA THR A 74 5.96 4.73 -2.21
C THR A 74 4.89 3.78 -2.72
N LEU A 75 3.86 3.55 -1.91
CA LEU A 75 2.69 2.78 -2.28
C LEU A 75 1.58 3.70 -2.76
N TYR A 76 0.93 3.34 -3.86
CA TYR A 76 -0.26 4.00 -4.39
C TYR A 76 -1.46 3.04 -4.39
N HIS A 77 -2.63 3.53 -4.01
CA HIS A 77 -3.88 2.78 -4.05
C HIS A 77 -5.09 3.70 -4.30
N ASP A 78 -6.19 3.12 -4.75
CA ASP A 78 -7.47 3.81 -4.90
C ASP A 78 -7.96 4.36 -3.55
N ASN A 79 -8.57 5.54 -3.55
CA ASN A 79 -9.08 6.18 -2.33
C ASN A 79 -10.22 5.39 -1.65
N ASP A 80 -10.95 4.61 -2.43
CA ASP A 80 -12.02 3.74 -1.93
C ASP A 80 -11.49 2.41 -1.39
N HIS A 81 -10.20 2.11 -1.58
CA HIS A 81 -9.58 0.89 -1.08
C HIS A 81 -9.09 1.05 0.36
N ILE A 82 -9.42 0.08 1.21
CA ILE A 82 -9.00 0.06 2.61
C ILE A 82 -7.61 -0.57 2.70
N LEU A 83 -6.61 0.29 2.96
CA LEU A 83 -5.23 -0.11 3.23
C LEU A 83 -4.93 0.01 4.73
N ILE A 84 -4.49 -1.07 5.35
CA ILE A 84 -4.07 -1.11 6.76
C ILE A 84 -2.55 -1.26 6.80
N ILE A 85 -1.84 -0.27 7.33
CA ILE A 85 -0.38 -0.33 7.51
C ILE A 85 -0.09 -0.63 8.98
N ALA A 86 0.57 -1.76 9.24
CA ALA A 86 0.94 -2.21 10.57
C ALA A 86 2.46 -2.43 10.65
N PRO A 87 3.10 -2.19 11.82
CA PRO A 87 4.50 -2.56 12.01
C PRO A 87 4.67 -4.09 11.92
N ASP A 88 5.77 -4.53 11.29
CA ASP A 88 6.24 -5.91 11.35
C ASP A 88 6.63 -6.27 12.81
N VAL A 89 6.07 -7.35 13.38
CA VAL A 89 6.16 -7.71 14.81
C VAL A 89 7.11 -8.87 15.10
#